data_AF-A0A534C5S9-F1
#
_entry.id   AF-A0A534C5S9-F1
#
_cell.length_a   1.000
_cell.length_b   1.000
_cell.length_c   1.000
_cell.angle_alpha   90.00
_cell.angle_beta   90.00
_cell.angle_gamma   90.00
#
_symmetry.space_group_name_H-M   'P 1'
#
loop_
_entity.id
_entity.type
_entity.pdbx_description
1 polymer ?
#
loop_
_entity_poly.entity_id
_entity_poly.type
_entity_poly.pdbx_seq_one_letter_code
_entity_poly.pdbx_strand_id
1 'polypeptide(L)' 'FRRHNADTAYHPIVGGGRNSCILHYRENNQPLADGDLLLVDAGCELECYASDITRTFPVNGRFTPEQRAV' A
#
# COMPACT_ATOMS: atom_id res chain seq x y z
N PHE A 1 10.04 0.50 9.70
CA PHE A 1 11.37 1.03 9.33
C PHE A 1 12.26 1.26 10.55
N ARG A 2 11.79 2.00 11.57
CA ARG A 2 12.59 2.35 12.76
C ARG A 2 13.34 1.22 13.47
N ARG A 3 12.74 0.02 13.60
CA ARG A 3 13.43 -1.15 14.19
C ARG A 3 14.70 -1.60 13.44
N HIS A 4 14.89 -1.12 12.22
CA HIS A 4 16.04 -1.36 11.34
C HIS A 4 16.81 -0.06 11.03
N ASN A 5 16.75 0.95 11.92
CA ASN A 5 17.46 2.22 11.81
C ASN A 5 17.16 3.05 10.54
N ALA A 6 15.95 2.95 10.01
CA ALA A 6 15.47 3.72 8.87
C ALA A 6 14.20 4.50 9.21
N ASP A 7 13.95 5.63 8.55
CA ASP A 7 12.69 6.38 8.65
C ASP A 7 11.81 6.18 7.41
N THR A 8 10.61 6.74 7.37
CA THR A 8 9.77 6.77 6.16
C THR A 8 10.33 7.74 5.13
N ALA A 9 10.52 7.30 3.88
CA ALA A 9 10.98 8.18 2.80
C ALA A 9 9.88 9.14 2.30
N TYR A 10 8.62 8.70 2.36
CA TYR A 10 7.44 9.46 1.98
C TYR A 10 6.24 9.01 2.81
N HIS A 11 5.13 9.76 2.73
CA HIS A 11 3.88 9.38 3.39
C HIS A 11 3.34 8.10 2.77
N PRO A 12 3.20 6.98 3.50
CA PRO A 12 2.71 5.73 2.93
C PRO A 12 1.31 5.86 2.35
N ILE A 13 1.04 5.13 1.28
CA ILE A 13 -0.29 4.99 0.68
C ILE A 13 -0.82 3.62 1.08
N VAL A 14 -1.98 3.59 1.74
CA VAL A 14 -2.68 2.35 2.14
C VAL A 14 -4.11 2.42 1.62
N GLY A 15 -4.27 2.19 0.32
CA GLY A 15 -5.53 2.38 -0.41
C GLY A 15 -6.29 1.07 -0.61
N GLY A 16 -7.38 0.87 0.14
CA GLY A 16 -8.31 -0.24 -0.06
C GLY A 16 -9.40 0.06 -1.09
N GLY A 17 -9.80 -0.94 -1.87
CA GLY A 17 -10.90 -0.83 -2.83
C GLY A 17 -10.70 0.31 -3.81
N ARG A 18 -11.71 1.19 -3.95
CA ARG A 18 -11.65 2.36 -4.85
C ARG A 18 -10.57 3.39 -4.46
N ASN A 19 -10.12 3.41 -3.21
CA ASN A 19 -9.06 4.33 -2.79
C ASN A 19 -7.71 3.96 -3.43
N SER A 20 -7.52 2.72 -3.87
CA SER A 20 -6.35 2.32 -4.68
C SER A 20 -6.26 3.03 -6.04
N CYS A 21 -7.35 3.64 -6.50
CA CYS A 21 -7.38 4.44 -7.72
C CYS A 21 -6.99 5.91 -7.51
N ILE A 22 -6.80 6.35 -6.26
CA ILE A 22 -6.31 7.70 -5.94
C ILE A 22 -4.79 7.61 -5.80
N LEU A 23 -4.06 8.14 -6.79
CA LEU A 23 -2.60 7.94 -6.94
C LEU A 23 -1.78 8.32 -5.70
N HIS A 24 -2.17 9.40 -5.00
CA HIS A 24 -1.54 9.84 -3.76
C HIS A 24 -2.55 9.89 -2.61
N TYR A 25 -3.27 8.79 -2.38
CA TYR A 25 -4.17 8.66 -1.23
C TYR A 25 -3.40 8.72 0.08
N ARG A 26 -3.68 9.73 0.92
CA ARG A 26 -2.94 9.97 2.19
C ARG A 26 -3.80 9.79 3.42
N GLU A 27 -5.12 9.80 3.26
CA GLU A 27 -6.07 9.80 4.36
C GLU A 27 -5.96 8.53 5.18
N ASN A 28 -5.70 7.38 4.54
CA ASN A 28 -5.40 6.09 5.18
C ASN A 28 -6.37 5.73 6.33
N ASN A 29 -7.63 6.17 6.25
CA ASN A 29 -8.58 6.16 7.36
C ASN A 29 -9.92 5.49 7.04
N GLN A 30 -10.00 4.79 5.90
CA GLN A 30 -11.18 4.05 5.50
C GLN A 30 -11.06 2.58 5.92
N PRO A 31 -12.17 1.93 6.33
CA PRO A 31 -12.15 0.52 6.66
C PRO A 31 -11.81 -0.35 5.45
N LEU A 32 -11.12 -1.45 5.69
CA LEU A 32 -10.85 -2.46 4.66
C LEU A 32 -12.03 -3.44 4.60
N ALA A 33 -12.59 -3.63 3.40
CA ALA A 33 -13.70 -4.55 3.18
C ALA A 33 -13.23 -5.92 2.68
N ASP A 34 -13.96 -6.97 3.05
CA ASP A 34 -13.80 -8.29 2.44
C ASP A 34 -14.08 -8.21 0.94
N GLY A 35 -13.28 -8.92 0.15
CA GLY A 35 -13.37 -8.92 -1.30
C GLY A 35 -12.64 -7.76 -2.00
N ASP A 36 -12.18 -6.72 -1.29
CA ASP A 36 -11.41 -5.63 -1.90
C ASP A 36 -9.93 -5.99 -2.10
N LEU A 37 -9.29 -5.32 -3.06
CA LEU A 37 -7.82 -5.22 -3.12
C LEU A 37 -7.32 -4.12 -2.18
N LEU A 38 -6.12 -4.33 -1.64
CA LEU A 38 -5.35 -3.34 -0.91
C LEU A 38 -4.07 -3.04 -1.69
N LEU A 39 -3.88 -1.78 -2.06
CA LEU A 39 -2.62 -1.25 -2.55
C LEU A 39 -1.84 -0.63 -1.39
N VAL A 40 -0.61 -1.09 -1.18
CA VAL A 40 0.35 -0.52 -0.25
C VAL A 40 1.53 0.02 -1.04
N ASP A 41 1.76 1.33 -0.94
CA ASP A 41 2.95 2.00 -1.41
C ASP A 41 3.71 2.56 -0.22
N ALA A 42 4.89 2.00 0.06
CA ALA A 42 5.68 2.41 1.21
C ALA A 42 7.17 2.15 0.99
N GLY A 43 7.97 3.13 1.41
CA GLY A 43 9.41 3.09 1.30
C GLY A 43 10.08 3.68 2.55
N CYS A 44 11.26 3.16 2.89
CA CYS A 44 12.11 3.73 3.92
C CYS A 44 13.22 4.60 3.33
N GLU A 45 13.72 5.52 4.15
CA GLU A 45 14.96 6.25 3.92
C GLU A 45 16.02 5.73 4.91
N LEU A 46 17.20 5.40 4.38
CA LEU A 46 18.38 4.98 5.13
C LEU A 46 19.61 5.66 4.55
N GLU A 47 20.34 6.41 5.39
CA GLU A 47 21.62 7.06 5.01
C GLU A 47 21.51 7.91 3.72
N CYS A 48 20.43 8.70 3.59
CA CYS A 48 20.10 9.51 2.41
C CYS A 48 19.70 8.72 1.14
N TYR A 49 19.45 7.42 1.25
CA TYR A 49 18.90 6.58 0.17
C TYR A 49 17.44 6.22 0.44
N ALA A 50 16.56 6.51 -0.51
CA ALA A 50 15.15 6.15 -0.45
C ALA A 50 14.90 4.82 -1.19
N SER A 51 14.20 3.90 -0.54
CA SER A 51 13.53 2.79 -1.22
C SER A 51 12.11 3.21 -1.62
N ASP A 52 11.56 2.57 -2.64
CA ASP A 52 10.19 2.80 -3.11
C ASP A 52 9.61 1.46 -3.57
N ILE A 53 8.51 1.02 -2.93
CA ILE A 53 7.93 -0.31 -3.15
C ILE A 53 6.41 -0.22 -3.09
N THR A 54 5.76 -0.66 -4.17
CA THR A 54 4.31 -0.88 -4.24
C THR A 54 3.96 -2.37 -4.28
N ARG A 55 2.93 -2.79 -3.54
CA ARG A 55 2.31 -4.11 -3.65
C ARG A 55 0.79 -3.99 -3.59
N THR A 56 0.11 -4.79 -4.40
CA THR A 56 -1.36 -4.89 -4.41
C THR A 56 -1.76 -6.34 -4.16
N PHE A 57 -2.67 -6.56 -3.19
CA PHE A 57 -3.09 -7.90 -2.79
C PHE A 57 -4.52 -7.89 -2.21
N PRO A 58 -5.27 -9.00 -2.29
CA PRO A 58 -6.62 -9.09 -1.76
C PRO A 58 -6.61 -9.04 -0.23
N VAL A 59 -7.49 -8.23 0.36
CA VAL A 59 -7.64 -8.09 1.81
C VAL A 59 -7.93 -9.44 2.47
N ASN A 60 -8.69 -10.30 1.79
CA ASN A 60 -9.09 -11.62 2.27
C ASN A 60 -8.17 -12.77 1.84
N GLY A 61 -7.03 -12.45 1.22
CA GLY A 61 -6.02 -13.42 0.82
C GLY A 61 -6.34 -14.21 -0.46
N ARG A 62 -7.46 -13.94 -1.15
CA ARG A 62 -7.82 -14.63 -2.41
C ARG A 62 -8.27 -13.64 -3.49
N PHE A 63 -7.53 -13.61 -4.59
CA PHE A 63 -7.94 -12.83 -5.76
C PHE A 63 -9.21 -13.41 -6.39
N THR A 64 -10.15 -12.57 -6.78
CA THR A 64 -11.19 -12.94 -7.75
C THR A 64 -10.59 -13.12 -9.15
N PRO A 65 -11.29 -13.75 -10.10
CA PRO A 65 -10.83 -13.83 -11.49
C PRO A 65 -10.54 -12.46 -12.09
N GLU A 66 -11.40 -11.47 -11.84
CA GLU A 66 -11.26 -10.11 -12.37
C GLU A 66 -10.07 -9.40 -11.74
N GLN A 67 -9.87 -9.54 -10.43
CA GLN A 67 -8.71 -8.95 -9.74
C GLN A 67 -7.39 -9.58 -10.15
N ARG A 68 -7.38 -10.86 -10.50
CA ARG A 68 -6.18 -11.57 -10.98
C ARG A 68 -5.84 -11.22 -12.43
N ALA A 69 -6.83 -10.81 -13.22
CA ALA A 69 -6.68 -10.53 -14.64
C ALA A 69 -6.02 -9.17 -14.92
N VAL A 70 -5.90 -8.31 -13.90
CA VAL A 70 -5.27 -6.99 -13.94
C VAL A 70 -3.95 -7.03 -13.18
#